data_AF-G7SFB5-F1
#
_entry.id   AF-G7SFB5-F1
#
_cell.length_a   1.000
_cell.length_b   1.000
_cell.length_c   1.000
_cell.angle_alpha   90.00
_cell.angle_beta   90.00
_cell.angle_gamma   90.00
#
_symmetry.space_group_name_H-M   'P 1'
#
loop_
_entity.id
_entity.type
_entity.pdbx_description
1 polymer ?
#
loop_
_entity_poly.entity_id
_entity_poly.type
_entity_poly.pdbx_seq_one_letter_code
_entity_poly.pdbx_strand_id
1 'polypeptide(L)' 'MIQKTEQLKDLLDRGFVLFSKNGIIKSAKLPEFGSLIITTQDGKPIQKETRQKEKI' A
#
# COMPACT_ATOMS: atom_id res chain seq x y z
N MET A 1 11.25 10.59 -21.22
CA MET A 1 10.17 9.79 -20.60
C MET A 1 10.72 9.08 -19.36
N ILE A 2 10.64 9.70 -18.18
CA ILE A 2 11.09 9.12 -16.89
C ILE A 2 10.03 9.34 -15.77
N GLN A 3 8.85 9.87 -16.11
CA GLN A 3 7.90 10.34 -15.07
C GLN A 3 7.31 9.22 -14.21
N LYS A 4 7.14 8.00 -14.75
CA LYS A 4 6.41 6.93 -14.05
C LYS A 4 7.23 6.27 -12.93
N THR A 5 8.54 6.13 -13.12
CA THR A 5 9.45 5.54 -12.12
C THR A 5 9.70 6.50 -10.96
N GLU A 6 9.86 7.79 -11.25
CA GLU A 6 10.01 8.85 -10.26
C GLU A 6 8.75 8.97 -9.37
N GLN A 7 7.56 8.91 -9.97
CA GLN A 7 6.29 8.90 -9.23
C GLN A 7 6.14 7.69 -8.30
N LEU A 8 6.61 6.51 -8.74
CA LEU A 8 6.58 5.31 -7.92
C LEU A 8 7.54 5.42 -6.74
N LYS A 9 8.73 5.94 -6.99
CA LYS A 9 9.76 6.18 -5.96
C LYS A 9 9.27 7.19 -4.92
N ASP A 10 8.63 8.27 -5.35
CA ASP A 10 8.05 9.29 -4.47
C ASP A 10 6.96 8.71 -3.55
N LEU A 11 6.10 7.81 -4.04
CA LEU A 11 5.11 7.13 -3.21
C LEU A 11 5.76 6.25 -2.14
N LEU A 12 6.81 5.50 -2.50
CA LEU A 12 7.54 4.66 -1.55
C LEU A 12 8.26 5.49 -0.49
N ASP A 13 8.88 6.60 -0.88
CA ASP A 13 9.57 7.54 0.02
C ASP A 13 8.61 8.15 1.05
N ARG A 14 7.37 8.44 0.62
CA ARG A 14 6.28 8.93 1.49
C ARG A 14 5.63 7.83 2.35
N GLY A 15 6.15 6.60 2.36
CA GLY A 15 5.66 5.50 3.18
C GLY A 15 4.38 4.84 2.67
N PHE A 16 4.12 4.90 1.35
CA PHE A 16 3.04 4.11 0.75
C PHE A 16 3.51 2.69 0.43
N VAL A 17 2.61 1.74 0.62
CA VAL A 17 2.76 0.35 0.16
C VAL A 17 2.07 0.20 -1.18
N LEU A 18 2.76 -0.43 -2.12
CA LEU A 18 2.23 -0.75 -3.44
C LEU A 18 1.81 -2.22 -3.49
N PHE A 19 0.65 -2.51 -4.09
CA PHE A 19 0.13 -3.87 -4.21
C PHE A 19 -0.66 -4.03 -5.52
N SER A 20 -0.58 -5.21 -6.14
CA SER A 20 -1.32 -5.49 -7.38
C SER A 20 -2.70 -6.03 -7.07
N LYS A 21 -3.77 -5.36 -7.51
CA LYS A 21 -5.16 -5.84 -7.42
C LYS A 21 -5.76 -5.98 -8.81
N ASN A 22 -6.08 -7.22 -9.21
CA ASN A 22 -6.63 -7.54 -10.53
C ASN A 22 -5.76 -7.02 -11.70
N GLY A 23 -4.43 -7.12 -11.58
CA GLY A 23 -3.49 -6.65 -12.60
C GLY A 23 -3.23 -5.14 -12.58
N ILE A 24 -3.84 -4.39 -11.65
CA ILE A 24 -3.64 -2.95 -11.49
C ILE A 24 -2.82 -2.69 -10.22
N ILE A 25 -1.72 -1.94 -10.33
CA ILE A 25 -0.96 -1.48 -9.16
C ILE A 25 -1.78 -0.42 -8.44
N LYS A 26 -2.08 -0.67 -7.17
CA LYS A 26 -2.70 0.27 -6.24
C LYS A 26 -1.70 0.65 -5.15
N SER A 27 -1.93 1.80 -4.52
CA SER A 27 -1.15 2.27 -3.38
C SER A 27 -2.02 2.40 -2.13
N ALA A 28 -1.42 2.20 -0.97
CA ALA A 28 -2.04 2.44 0.33
C ALA A 28 -1.04 3.10 1.27
N LYS A 29 -1.44 4.21 1.88
CA LYS A 29 -0.62 4.86 2.90
C LYS A 29 -0.60 4.00 4.17
N LEU A 30 0.58 3.76 4.74
CA LEU A 30 0.69 3.17 6.07
C LEU A 30 0.10 4.15 7.11
N PRO A 31 -0.70 3.67 8.07
CA PRO A 31 -1.13 4.52 9.17
C PRO A 31 0.09 4.90 10.02
N GLU A 32 0.10 6.12 10.58
CA GLU A 32 1.18 6.57 11.48
C GLU A 32 1.28 5.71 12.75
N PHE A 33 0.15 5.16 13.21
CA PHE A 33 0.07 4.23 14.33
C PHE A 33 -0.85 3.06 13.98
N GLY A 34 -0.37 1.84 14.18
CA GLY A 34 -1.13 0.61 13.95
C GLY A 34 -0.58 -0.25 12.81
N SER A 35 -1.47 -0.82 11.99
CA SER A 35 -1.10 -1.85 11.00
C SER A 35 -1.94 -1.73 9.73
N LEU A 36 -1.30 -1.91 8.58
CA LEU A 36 -1.99 -2.17 7.33
C LEU A 36 -1.85 -3.66 7.01
N ILE A 37 -2.96 -4.38 6.92
CA ILE A 37 -3.00 -5.79 6.57
C ILE A 37 -3.58 -5.91 5.16
N ILE A 38 -2.80 -6.50 4.26
CA ILE A 38 -3.25 -6.84 2.90
C ILE A 38 -3.25 -8.35 2.80
N THR A 39 -4.44 -8.95 2.73
CA THR A 39 -4.58 -10.40 2.57
C THR A 39 -4.68 -10.72 1.09
N THR A 40 -3.74 -11.54 0.62
CA THR A 40 -3.73 -12.06 -0.74
C THR A 40 -4.08 -13.55 -0.76
N GLN A 41 -4.94 -13.95 -1.68
CA GLN A 41 -5.22 -15.35 -1.98
C GLN A 41 -4.96 -15.56 -3.48
N ASP A 42 -4.21 -16.61 -3.83
CA ASP A 42 -3.81 -16.91 -5.21
C ASP A 42 -3.12 -15.72 -5.92
N GLY A 43 -2.28 -14.98 -5.19
CA GLY A 43 -1.59 -13.78 -5.70
C GLY A 43 -2.49 -12.56 -5.92
N LYS A 44 -3.78 -12.62 -5.51
CA LYS A 44 -4.75 -11.54 -5.63
C LYS A 44 -5.15 -10.99 -4.26
N PRO A 45 -5.10 -9.67 -4.02
CA PRO A 45 -5.51 -9.05 -2.77
C PRO A 45 -7.03 -9.06 -2.65
N ILE A 46 -7.53 -9.84 -1.71
CA ILE A 46 -8.95 -10.02 -1.43
C ILE A 46 -9.43 -9.06 -0.33
N GLN A 47 -8.54 -8.67 0.59
CA GLN A 47 -8.88 -7.81 1.73
C GLN A 47 -7.79 -6.77 1.98
N LYS A 48 -8.23 -5.57 2.38
CA LYS A 48 -7.36 -4.50 2.90
C LYS A 48 -7.98 -4.03 4.21
N GLU A 49 -7.29 -4.24 5.32
CA GLU A 49 -7.69 -3.76 6.64
C GLU A 49 -6.65 -2.78 7.15
N THR A 50 -7.08 -1.59 7.59
CA THR A 50 -6.22 -0.62 8.24
C THR A 50 -6.62 -0.55 9.70
N ARG A 51 -5.79 -1.09 10.58
CA ARG A 51 -5.95 -0.96 12.02
C ARG A 51 -5.20 0.27 12.45
N GLN A 52 -5.93 1.30 12.90
CA GLN A 52 -5.30 2.41 13.61
C GLN A 52 -5.27 2.04 15.09
N LYS A 53 -4.09 2.05 15.69
CA LYS A 53 -3.98 1.93 17.15
C LYS A 53 -3.86 3.36 17.66
N GLU A 54 -4.77 3.79 18.52
CA GLU A 54 -4.61 5.06 19.23
C GLU A 54 -3.28 5.03 20.00
N LYS A 55 -2.57 6.15 19.97
CA LYS A 55 -1.34 6.37 20.72
C LYS A 55 -1.66 6.14 22.20
N ILE A 56 -1.12 5.08 22.79
CA ILE A 56 -1.15 4.81 24.23
C ILE A 56 -0.16 5.75 24.91
#